data_AF-A0A800EV29-F1
#
_entry.id   AF-A0A800EV29-F1
#
_cell.length_a   1.000
_cell.length_b   1.000
_cell.length_c   1.000
_cell.angle_alpha   90.00
_cell.angle_beta   90.00
_cell.angle_gamma   90.00
#
_symmetry.space_group_name_H-M   'P 1'
#
loop_
_entity.id
_entity.type
_entity.pdbx_description
1 polymer ?
#
loop_
_entity_poly.entity_id
_entity_poly.type
_entity_poly.pdbx_seq_one_letter_code
_entity_poly.pdbx_strand_id
1 'polypeptide(L)'
;MKLGTLARIALLFVALPAVGVGSASAQSLTLAQARTAMDAAEAEARRNQWNLTILIVDADGVPIYLRRMDGASPRTQDVAMRKVMTSLASGMHSGDYGQALAAGRTDTIPNGVTFEGGLLVRLGGQIVGAMSASGARGSEDAQVVRVGMAAIGAQP
;
A
#
# COMPACT_ATOMS: atom_id res chain seq x y z
N MET A 1 45.74 61.71 23.39
CA MET A 1 45.04 61.62 22.09
C MET A 1 45.22 60.19 21.60
N LYS A 2 44.22 59.31 21.71
CA LYS A 2 43.17 59.03 20.68
C LYS A 2 43.77 58.90 19.28
N LEU A 3 43.46 57.93 18.42
CA LEU A 3 42.76 56.64 18.43
C LEU A 3 42.93 56.21 16.94
N GLY A 4 43.46 55.03 16.63
CA GLY A 4 43.64 54.58 15.24
C GLY A 4 43.17 53.15 15.06
N THR A 5 41.85 52.98 15.01
CA THR A 5 41.15 51.69 14.96
C THR A 5 41.24 51.09 13.54
N LEU A 6 42.06 50.05 13.37
CA LEU A 6 42.02 49.17 12.20
C LEU A 6 40.98 48.07 12.46
N ALA A 7 39.79 48.22 11.88
CA ALA A 7 38.74 47.22 11.91
C ALA A 7 39.12 46.03 11.01
N ARG A 8 39.45 44.89 11.63
CA ARG A 8 39.59 43.60 10.94
C ARG A 8 38.20 43.01 10.74
N ILE A 9 37.73 42.97 9.50
CA ILE A 9 36.51 42.26 9.12
C ILE A 9 36.83 40.75 9.16
N ALA A 10 36.32 40.06 10.17
CA ALA A 10 36.34 38.60 10.23
C ALA A 10 35.14 38.07 9.42
N LEU A 11 35.40 37.44 8.28
CA LEU A 11 34.40 36.78 7.46
C LEU A 11 34.02 35.45 8.15
N LEU A 12 32.85 35.40 8.79
CA LEU A 12 32.32 34.21 9.44
C LEU A 12 31.71 33.29 8.37
N PHE A 13 32.40 32.20 8.02
CA PHE A 13 31.83 31.14 7.18
C PHE A 13 30.84 30.32 8.02
N VAL A 14 29.54 30.56 7.83
CA VAL A 14 28.49 29.71 8.40
C VAL A 14 28.39 28.45 7.53
N ALA A 15 28.87 27.33 8.06
CA ALA A 15 28.68 26.03 7.43
C ALA A 15 27.21 25.62 7.55
N LEU A 16 26.48 25.66 6.43
CA LEU A 16 25.15 25.07 6.33
C LEU A 16 25.28 23.54 6.41
N PRO A 17 24.44 22.85 7.18
CA PRO A 17 24.43 21.40 7.16
C PRO A 17 23.95 20.96 5.77
N ALA A 18 24.78 20.20 5.07
CA ALA A 18 24.37 19.51 3.87
C ALA A 18 23.28 18.50 4.25
N VAL A 19 22.03 18.82 3.92
CA VAL A 19 20.94 17.84 4.00
C VAL A 19 21.26 16.78 2.95
N GLY A 20 21.72 15.63 3.41
CA GLY A 20 21.93 14.48 2.57
C GLY A 20 20.59 14.09 1.96
N VAL A 21 20.43 14.32 0.65
CA VAL A 21 19.33 13.74 -0.12
C VAL A 21 19.64 12.26 -0.23
N GLY A 22 19.22 11.48 0.78
CA GLY A 22 19.22 10.03 0.68
C GLY A 22 18.34 9.69 -0.51
N SER A 23 18.92 9.18 -1.58
CA SER A 23 18.15 8.58 -2.68
C SER A 23 17.36 7.43 -2.07
N ALA A 24 16.07 7.66 -1.81
CA ALA A 24 15.17 6.58 -1.45
C ALA A 24 15.16 5.64 -2.66
N SER A 25 15.90 4.54 -2.57
CA SER A 25 15.66 3.39 -3.44
C SER A 25 14.17 3.12 -3.34
N ALA A 26 13.44 3.20 -4.45
CA ALA A 26 12.02 2.88 -4.47
C ALA A 26 11.82 1.53 -3.78
N GLN A 27 11.30 1.56 -2.55
CA GLN A 27 11.17 0.37 -1.75
C GLN A 27 10.06 -0.44 -2.40
N SER A 28 10.40 -1.53 -3.09
CA SER A 28 9.39 -2.42 -3.65
C SER A 28 9.12 -3.56 -2.68
N LEU A 29 7.91 -4.10 -2.74
CA LEU A 29 7.57 -5.29 -1.98
C LEU A 29 8.40 -6.48 -2.48
N THR A 30 9.25 -7.03 -1.62
CA THR A 30 10.06 -8.19 -1.99
C THR A 30 9.20 -9.46 -2.11
N LEU A 31 9.64 -10.42 -2.93
CA LEU A 31 8.98 -11.73 -3.03
C LEU A 31 8.86 -12.44 -1.68
N ALA A 32 9.88 -12.31 -0.81
CA ALA A 32 9.87 -12.89 0.52
C ALA A 32 8.78 -12.28 1.41
N GLN A 33 8.66 -10.94 1.43
CA GLN A 33 7.57 -10.26 2.15
C GLN A 33 6.21 -10.65 1.58
N ALA A 34 6.05 -10.66 0.26
CA ALA A 34 4.79 -11.05 -0.37
C ALA A 34 4.38 -12.50 0.00
N ARG A 35 5.34 -13.43 0.09
CA ARG A 35 5.09 -14.79 0.57
C ARG A 35 4.60 -14.79 2.02
N THR A 36 5.30 -14.10 2.92
CA THR A 36 4.92 -14.02 4.35
C THR A 36 3.52 -13.42 4.52
N ALA A 37 3.21 -12.33 3.81
CA ALA A 37 1.90 -11.72 3.84
C ALA A 37 0.80 -12.66 3.30
N MET A 38 1.07 -13.35 2.19
CA MET A 38 0.14 -14.32 1.61
C MET A 38 -0.15 -15.48 2.56
N ASP A 39 0.87 -16.06 3.18
CA ASP A 39 0.72 -17.19 4.10
C ASP A 39 -0.12 -16.79 5.33
N ALA A 40 0.11 -15.61 5.89
CA ALA A 40 -0.66 -15.10 7.02
C ALA A 40 -2.13 -14.81 6.66
N ALA A 41 -2.36 -14.20 5.49
CA ALA A 41 -3.71 -13.92 5.00
C ALA A 41 -4.50 -15.22 4.71
N GLU A 42 -3.88 -16.19 4.04
CA GLU A 42 -4.51 -17.48 3.78
C GLU A 42 -4.84 -18.21 5.09
N ALA A 43 -3.95 -18.17 6.09
CA ALA A 43 -4.21 -18.76 7.39
C ALA A 43 -5.42 -18.11 8.10
N GLU A 44 -5.59 -16.79 7.96
CA GLU A 44 -6.77 -16.10 8.48
C GLU A 44 -8.05 -16.50 7.75
N ALA A 45 -8.02 -16.56 6.42
CA ALA A 45 -9.16 -17.01 5.63
C ALA A 45 -9.59 -18.44 6.02
N ARG A 46 -8.63 -19.35 6.20
CA ARG A 46 -8.87 -20.73 6.65
C ARG A 46 -9.48 -20.79 8.05
N ARG A 47 -8.98 -19.99 9.00
CA ARG A 47 -9.54 -19.91 10.37
C ARG A 47 -11.00 -19.51 10.40
N ASN A 48 -11.40 -18.60 9.50
CA ASN A 48 -12.78 -18.12 9.40
C ASN A 48 -13.63 -18.92 8.40
N GLN A 49 -13.09 -20.00 7.82
CA GLN A 49 -13.78 -20.85 6.85
C GLN A 49 -14.25 -20.09 5.60
N TRP A 50 -13.48 -19.09 5.17
CA TRP A 50 -13.75 -18.32 3.95
C TRP A 50 -12.94 -18.85 2.78
N ASN A 51 -13.59 -19.01 1.63
CA ASN A 51 -12.95 -19.43 0.38
C ASN A 51 -12.71 -18.20 -0.49
N LEU A 52 -11.47 -17.70 -0.48
CA LEU A 52 -11.11 -16.44 -1.11
C LEU A 52 -10.14 -16.63 -2.29
N THR A 53 -10.12 -15.66 -3.21
CA THR A 53 -8.92 -15.35 -3.99
C THR A 53 -8.18 -14.21 -3.31
N ILE A 54 -6.90 -14.42 -3.00
CA ILE A 54 -6.00 -13.43 -2.42
C ILE A 54 -4.95 -13.06 -3.47
N LEU A 55 -4.71 -11.77 -3.66
CA LEU A 55 -3.80 -11.22 -4.66
C LEU A 55 -2.89 -10.18 -4.02
N ILE A 56 -1.60 -10.24 -4.34
CA ILE A 56 -0.60 -9.22 -4.01
C ILE A 56 0.05 -8.76 -5.31
N VAL A 57 0.11 -7.44 -5.51
CA VAL A 57 0.77 -6.78 -6.63
C VAL A 57 1.88 -5.85 -6.14
N ASP A 58 2.86 -5.58 -6.99
CA ASP A 58 3.83 -4.49 -6.76
C ASP A 58 3.21 -3.10 -6.98
N ALA A 59 4.03 -2.06 -6.84
CA ALA A 59 3.58 -0.66 -7.00
C ALA A 59 3.15 -0.32 -8.44
N ASP A 60 3.61 -1.08 -9.44
CA ASP A 60 3.22 -0.93 -10.84
C ASP A 60 1.94 -1.73 -11.17
N GLY A 61 1.38 -2.45 -10.19
CA GLY A 61 0.17 -3.25 -10.34
C GLY A 61 0.43 -4.63 -10.95
N VAL A 62 1.68 -5.08 -11.00
CA VAL A 62 2.03 -6.40 -11.53
C VAL A 62 1.88 -7.47 -10.43
N PRO A 63 1.16 -8.58 -10.67
CA PRO A 63 1.02 -9.65 -9.70
C PRO A 63 2.35 -10.27 -9.26
N ILE A 64 2.57 -10.31 -7.95
CA ILE A 64 3.66 -11.05 -7.31
C ILE A 64 3.15 -12.42 -6.85
N TYR A 65 1.97 -12.46 -6.22
CA TYR A 65 1.33 -13.68 -5.74
C TYR A 65 -0.17 -13.64 -6.00
N LEU A 66 -0.72 -14.74 -6.48
CA LEU A 66 -2.15 -15.00 -6.52
C LEU A 66 -2.40 -16.40 -5.95
N ARG A 67 -3.27 -16.51 -4.95
CA ARG A 67 -3.79 -17.79 -4.46
C ARG A 67 -5.29 -17.76 -4.52
N ARG A 68 -5.87 -18.70 -5.27
CA ARG A 68 -7.30 -18.97 -5.27
C ARG A 68 -7.54 -20.21 -4.43
N MET A 69 -8.22 -20.05 -3.30
CA MET A 69 -8.54 -21.15 -2.41
C MET A 69 -9.56 -22.09 -3.04
N ASP A 70 -9.56 -23.35 -2.60
CA ASP A 70 -10.57 -24.32 -2.98
C ASP A 70 -11.97 -23.81 -2.62
N GLY A 71 -12.93 -24.01 -3.53
CA GLY A 71 -14.31 -23.52 -3.36
C GLY A 71 -14.50 -22.01 -3.61
N ALA A 72 -13.44 -21.23 -3.88
CA ALA A 72 -13.61 -19.83 -4.25
C ALA A 72 -14.19 -19.70 -5.67
N SER A 73 -15.20 -18.84 -5.84
CA SER A 73 -15.85 -18.58 -7.14
C SER A 73 -14.84 -18.09 -8.18
N PRO A 74 -14.92 -18.54 -9.46
CA PRO A 74 -14.02 -18.08 -10.52
C PRO A 74 -14.01 -16.56 -10.71
N ARG A 75 -15.12 -15.88 -10.42
CA ARG A 75 -15.25 -14.41 -10.52
C ARG A 75 -14.29 -13.66 -9.59
N THR A 76 -13.92 -14.26 -8.46
CA THR A 76 -13.12 -13.59 -7.43
C THR A 76 -11.73 -13.16 -7.92
N GLN A 77 -11.18 -13.81 -8.95
CA GLN A 77 -9.90 -13.43 -9.55
C GLN A 77 -9.95 -12.06 -10.23
N ASP A 78 -10.97 -11.80 -11.06
CA ASP A 78 -11.15 -10.50 -11.71
C ASP A 78 -11.48 -9.41 -10.69
N VAL A 79 -12.30 -9.73 -9.68
CA VAL A 79 -12.63 -8.77 -8.61
C VAL A 79 -11.39 -8.40 -7.78
N ALA A 80 -10.57 -9.38 -7.38
CA ALA A 80 -9.33 -9.11 -6.65
C ALA A 80 -8.38 -8.21 -7.46
N MET A 81 -8.22 -8.49 -8.76
CA MET A 81 -7.44 -7.64 -9.66
C MET A 81 -7.98 -6.21 -9.72
N ARG A 82 -9.29 -6.04 -9.91
CA ARG A 82 -9.89 -4.70 -9.97
C ARG A 82 -9.77 -3.94 -8.66
N LYS A 83 -9.86 -4.61 -7.51
CA LYS A 83 -9.66 -3.99 -6.19
C LYS A 83 -8.26 -3.40 -6.04
N VAL A 84 -7.20 -4.13 -6.41
CA VAL A 84 -5.82 -3.59 -6.34
C VAL A 84 -5.60 -2.47 -7.35
N MET A 85 -6.10 -2.61 -8.59
CA MET A 85 -5.98 -1.55 -9.61
C MET A 85 -6.73 -0.28 -9.21
N THR A 86 -7.91 -0.41 -8.61
CA THR A 86 -8.65 0.73 -8.06
C THR A 86 -7.84 1.40 -6.95
N SER A 87 -7.23 0.61 -6.07
CA SER A 87 -6.49 1.15 -4.94
C SER A 87 -5.24 1.91 -5.40
N LEU A 88 -4.48 1.33 -6.33
CA LEU A 88 -3.30 1.97 -6.91
C LEU A 88 -3.66 3.23 -7.70
N ALA A 89 -4.69 3.18 -8.54
CA ALA A 89 -5.09 4.32 -9.37
C ALA A 89 -5.70 5.48 -8.55
N SER A 90 -6.45 5.18 -7.49
CA SER A 90 -7.06 6.21 -6.63
C SER A 90 -6.13 6.73 -5.54
N GLY A 91 -5.09 5.98 -5.18
CA GLY A 91 -4.31 6.23 -3.97
C GLY A 91 -5.09 6.01 -2.67
N MET A 92 -6.26 5.35 -2.74
CA MET A 92 -7.15 5.05 -1.61
C MET A 92 -7.34 3.53 -1.48
N HIS A 93 -7.86 3.06 -0.35
CA HIS A 93 -8.37 1.69 -0.30
C HIS A 93 -9.64 1.56 -1.15
N SER A 94 -9.93 0.37 -1.68
CA SER A 94 -11.08 0.18 -2.58
C SER A 94 -12.43 0.56 -1.93
N GLY A 95 -12.57 0.34 -0.62
CA GLY A 95 -13.73 0.79 0.16
C GLY A 95 -13.79 2.32 0.30
N ASP A 96 -12.66 2.94 0.64
CA ASP A 96 -12.56 4.40 0.80
C ASP A 96 -12.82 5.13 -0.52
N TYR A 97 -12.31 4.60 -1.63
CA TYR A 97 -12.62 5.08 -2.97
C TYR A 97 -14.13 5.04 -3.23
N GLY A 98 -14.80 3.94 -2.89
CA GLY A 98 -16.26 3.85 -3.03
C GLY A 98 -17.02 4.89 -2.22
N GLN A 99 -16.60 5.12 -0.97
CA GLN A 99 -17.19 6.15 -0.12
C GLN A 99 -16.94 7.56 -0.66
N ALA A 100 -15.74 7.84 -1.15
CA ALA A 100 -15.39 9.12 -1.77
C ALA A 100 -16.19 9.36 -3.05
N LEU A 101 -16.35 8.32 -3.88
CA LEU A 101 -17.11 8.40 -5.14
C LEU A 101 -18.60 8.67 -4.86
N ALA A 102 -19.19 7.93 -3.91
CA ALA A 102 -20.58 8.15 -3.50
C ALA A 102 -20.82 9.56 -2.94
N ALA A 103 -19.80 10.16 -2.32
CA ALA A 103 -19.85 11.52 -1.80
C ALA A 103 -19.46 12.60 -2.83
N GLY A 104 -19.18 12.25 -4.09
CA GLY A 104 -18.75 13.19 -5.12
C GLY A 104 -17.38 13.84 -4.87
N ARG A 105 -16.50 13.18 -4.12
CA ARG A 105 -15.15 13.69 -3.77
C ARG A 105 -14.03 13.16 -4.66
N THR A 106 -14.34 12.25 -5.58
CA THR A 106 -13.38 11.70 -6.56
C THR A 106 -14.10 11.34 -7.85
N ASP A 107 -13.35 11.28 -8.95
CA ASP A 107 -13.85 10.82 -10.24
C ASP A 107 -13.91 9.30 -10.33
N THR A 108 -14.71 8.83 -11.27
CA THR A 108 -14.83 7.39 -11.56
C THR A 108 -13.58 6.85 -12.23
N ILE A 109 -13.08 5.73 -11.71
CA ILE A 109 -12.06 4.91 -12.35
C ILE A 109 -12.79 3.89 -13.23
N PRO A 110 -12.48 3.80 -14.53
CA PRO A 110 -13.03 2.77 -15.41
C PRO A 110 -12.83 1.39 -14.79
N ASN A 111 -13.90 0.60 -14.69
CA ASN A 111 -13.87 -0.74 -14.08
C ASN A 111 -13.51 -0.77 -12.58
N GLY A 112 -13.52 0.37 -11.90
CA GLY A 112 -13.17 0.50 -10.49
C GLY A 112 -14.15 -0.24 -9.56
N VAL A 113 -13.62 -0.85 -8.51
CA VAL A 113 -14.40 -1.54 -7.47
C VAL A 113 -14.56 -0.62 -6.25
N THR A 114 -15.80 -0.41 -5.85
CA THR A 114 -16.20 0.57 -4.82
C THR A 114 -16.47 -0.04 -3.44
N PHE A 115 -16.07 -1.28 -3.21
CA PHE A 115 -16.28 -1.97 -1.94
C PHE A 115 -14.96 -2.51 -1.38
N GLU A 116 -14.95 -2.73 -0.07
CA GLU A 116 -13.76 -3.11 0.70
C GLU A 116 -13.10 -4.42 0.24
N GLY A 117 -11.81 -4.53 0.56
CA GLY A 117 -11.00 -5.73 0.38
C GLY A 117 -9.79 -5.55 -0.53
N GLY A 118 -9.54 -4.36 -1.08
CA GLY A 118 -8.26 -3.97 -1.67
C GLY A 118 -7.62 -2.87 -0.84
N LEU A 119 -6.41 -3.13 -0.34
CA LEU A 119 -5.65 -2.21 0.49
C LEU A 119 -4.30 -1.87 -0.16
N LEU A 120 -3.86 -0.63 0.01
CA LEU A 120 -2.51 -0.22 -0.35
C LEU A 120 -1.55 -0.77 0.69
N VAL A 121 -0.40 -1.27 0.26
CA VAL A 121 0.64 -1.77 1.16
C VAL A 121 1.68 -0.67 1.34
N ARG A 122 1.83 -0.18 2.57
CA ARG A 122 2.82 0.86 2.88
C ARG A 122 3.94 0.35 3.77
N LEU A 123 5.18 0.64 3.37
CA LEU A 123 6.39 0.46 4.17
C LEU A 123 7.14 1.79 4.24
N GLY A 124 7.49 2.23 5.45
CA GLY A 124 8.14 3.55 5.63
C GLY A 124 7.32 4.72 5.10
N GLY A 125 5.98 4.62 5.09
CA GLY A 125 5.07 5.63 4.53
C GLY A 125 4.93 5.63 3.01
N GLN A 126 5.74 4.85 2.28
CA GLN A 126 5.68 4.74 0.83
C GLN A 126 4.78 3.58 0.40
N ILE A 127 4.00 3.78 -0.67
CA ILE A 127 3.24 2.70 -1.30
C ILE A 127 4.25 1.78 -2.01
N VAL A 128 4.32 0.53 -1.57
CA VAL A 128 5.24 -0.49 -2.14
C VAL A 128 4.49 -1.53 -2.97
N GLY A 129 3.16 -1.44 -3.01
CA GLY A 129 2.26 -2.32 -3.73
C GLY A 129 0.82 -2.25 -3.20
N ALA A 130 0.02 -3.25 -3.55
CA ALA A 130 -1.33 -3.41 -3.04
C ALA A 130 -1.65 -4.89 -2.81
N MET A 131 -2.55 -5.16 -1.88
CA MET A 131 -3.04 -6.50 -1.59
C MET A 131 -4.55 -6.49 -1.57
N SER A 132 -5.16 -7.58 -2.04
CA SER A 132 -6.61 -7.75 -1.98
C SER A 132 -7.03 -9.17 -1.66
N ALA A 133 -8.27 -9.30 -1.18
CA ALA A 133 -8.99 -10.55 -1.11
C ALA A 133 -10.40 -10.40 -1.70
N SER A 134 -10.96 -11.50 -2.21
CA SER A 134 -12.33 -11.56 -2.69
C SER A 134 -12.94 -12.94 -2.51
N GLY A 135 -14.14 -12.98 -1.94
CA GLY A 135 -14.95 -14.20 -1.83
C GLY A 135 -15.90 -14.21 -0.63
N ALA A 136 -15.73 -13.26 0.31
CA ALA A 136 -16.60 -13.07 1.47
C ALA A 136 -17.22 -11.67 1.47
N ARG A 137 -17.70 -11.17 2.62
CA ARG A 137 -18.12 -9.76 2.73
C ARG A 137 -16.90 -8.85 2.61
N GLY A 138 -17.08 -7.61 2.14
CA GLY A 138 -15.96 -6.68 1.93
C GLY A 138 -15.11 -6.44 3.18
N SER A 139 -15.73 -6.36 4.36
CA SER A 139 -15.03 -6.22 5.65
C SER A 139 -14.21 -7.46 6.03
N GLU A 140 -14.69 -8.65 5.67
CA GLU A 140 -14.06 -9.95 5.90
C GLU A 140 -12.87 -10.14 4.92
N ASP A 141 -13.05 -9.76 3.65
CA ASP A 141 -11.97 -9.65 2.66
C ASP A 141 -10.86 -8.70 3.19
N ALA A 142 -11.24 -7.51 3.67
CA ALA A 142 -10.29 -6.53 4.19
C ALA A 142 -9.59 -6.99 5.49
N GLN A 143 -10.27 -7.77 6.33
CA GLN A 143 -9.66 -8.39 7.52
C GLN A 143 -8.51 -9.31 7.15
N VAL A 144 -8.73 -10.20 6.18
CA VAL A 144 -7.70 -11.12 5.67
C VAL A 144 -6.49 -10.36 5.13
N VAL A 145 -6.72 -9.28 4.38
CA VAL A 145 -5.65 -8.43 3.86
C VAL A 145 -4.88 -7.74 4.99
N ARG A 146 -5.57 -7.16 5.98
CA ARG A 146 -4.92 -6.51 7.14
C ARG A 146 -4.02 -7.49 7.92
N VAL A 147 -4.45 -8.73 8.12
CA VAL A 147 -3.63 -9.76 8.77
C VAL A 147 -2.38 -10.07 7.94
N GLY A 148 -2.50 -10.20 6.63
CA GLY A 148 -1.36 -10.38 5.73
C GLY A 148 -0.35 -9.22 5.81
N MET A 149 -0.85 -7.98 5.77
CA MET A 149 -0.02 -6.78 5.87
C MET A 149 0.70 -6.66 7.22
N ALA A 150 0.01 -6.98 8.33
CA ALA A 150 0.59 -6.95 9.66
C ALA A 150 1.78 -7.93 9.79
N ALA A 151 1.74 -9.08 9.10
CA ALA A 151 2.81 -10.08 9.13
C ALA A 151 4.14 -9.60 8.53
N ILE A 152 4.12 -8.51 7.75
CA ILE A 152 5.31 -7.88 7.16
C ILE A 152 5.58 -6.48 7.72
N GLY A 153 4.85 -6.07 8.77
CA GLY A 153 4.98 -4.74 9.36
C GLY A 153 4.46 -3.61 8.45
N ALA A 154 3.60 -3.93 7.47
CA ALA A 154 3.00 -2.93 6.60
C ALA A 154 1.79 -2.27 7.24
N GLN A 155 1.63 -0.98 6.96
CA GLN A 155 0.46 -0.19 7.36
C GLN A 155 -0.56 -0.18 6.22
N PRO A 156 -1.88 -0.25 6.53
CA PRO A 156 -2.93 0.14 5.58
C PRO A 156 -2.72 1.61 5.16
#